data_AF-A0A376FE91-F1
#
_entry.id   AF-A0A376FE91-F1
#
_cell.length_a   1.000
_cell.length_b   1.000
_cell.length_c   1.000
_cell.angle_alpha   90.00
_cell.angle_beta   90.00
_cell.angle_gamma   90.00
#
_symmetry.space_group_name_H-M   'P 1'
#
loop_
_entity.id
_entity.type
_entity.pdbx_description
1 polymer ?
#
loop_
_entity_poly.entity_id
_entity_poly.type
_entity_poly.pdbx_seq_one_letter_code
_entity_poly.pdbx_strand_id
1 'polypeptide(L)' 'MSDTSSLDLHNVLSIEIKGRLWCVPYPLEFLFRTDVDLENGHFELKDAG' A
#
# COMPACT_ATOMS: atom_id res chain seq x y z
N MET A 1 -1.04 28.43 20.24
CA MET A 1 -0.65 28.31 18.83
C MET A 1 -0.76 26.83 18.52
N SER A 2 -1.81 26.43 17.82
CA SER A 2 -2.02 25.01 17.50
C SER A 2 -1.04 24.65 16.39
N ASP A 3 -0.18 23.67 16.65
CA ASP A 3 0.86 23.24 15.71
C ASP A 3 0.22 22.72 14.42
N THR A 4 0.42 23.47 13.33
CA THR A 4 -0.04 23.10 11.98
C THR A 4 0.49 21.72 11.53
N SER A 5 1.59 21.24 12.12
CA SER A 5 2.15 19.91 11.88
C SER A 5 1.28 18.75 12.37
N SER A 6 0.30 19.01 13.25
CA SER A 6 -0.69 18.01 13.66
C SER A 6 -1.73 17.71 12.57
N LEU A 7 -1.83 18.55 11.54
CA LEU A 7 -2.78 18.40 10.43
C LEU A 7 -2.30 17.38 9.37
N ASP A 8 -1.02 17.01 9.36
CA ASP A 8 -0.44 16.04 8.41
C ASP A 8 -0.33 14.61 9.00
N LEU A 9 -0.90 14.39 10.19
CA LEU A 9 -1.00 13.06 10.79
C LEU A 9 -2.31 12.41 10.31
N HIS A 10 -2.20 11.51 9.34
CA HIS A 10 -3.31 10.69 8.84
C HIS A 10 -3.05 9.23 9.18
N ASN A 11 -4.09 8.49 9.55
CA ASN A 11 -3.97 7.07 9.80
C ASN A 11 -3.90 6.34 8.47
N VAL A 12 -2.81 5.62 8.24
CA VAL A 12 -2.62 4.86 7.00
C VAL A 12 -2.72 3.37 7.30
N LEU A 13 -3.59 2.68 6.56
CA LEU A 13 -3.63 1.22 6.53
C LEU A 13 -2.77 0.72 5.36
N SER A 14 -1.68 0.05 5.68
CA SER A 14 -0.85 -0.65 4.70
C SER A 14 -1.26 -2.11 4.55
N ILE A 15 -1.48 -2.54 3.31
CA ILE A 15 -1.80 -3.93 2.96
C ILE A 15 -0.69 -4.48 2.07
N GLU A 16 -0.20 -5.66 2.41
CA GLU A 16 0.82 -6.38 1.66
C GLU A 16 0.28 -7.73 1.21
N ILE A 17 0.34 -8.00 -0.09
CA ILE A 17 -0.03 -9.29 -0.68
C ILE A 17 1.18 -9.85 -1.40
N LYS A 18 1.66 -11.01 -0.95
CA LYS A 18 2.79 -11.74 -1.52
C LYS A 18 2.34 -13.10 -1.99
N GLY A 19 2.94 -13.59 -3.06
CA GLY A 19 2.66 -14.95 -3.52
C GLY A 19 3.40 -15.35 -4.77
N ARG A 20 3.00 -16.52 -5.26
CA ARG A 20 3.45 -17.06 -6.55
C ARG A 20 2.25 -17.21 -7.46
N LEU A 21 2.28 -16.53 -8.59
CA LEU A 21 1.34 -16.77 -9.68
C LEU A 21 1.67 -18.11 -10.32
N TRP A 22 0.65 -18.94 -10.49
CA TRP A 22 0.78 -20.17 -11.26
C TRP A 22 0.95 -19.81 -12.74
N CYS A 23 2.11 -20.11 -13.32
CA CYS A 23 2.37 -19.93 -14.74
C CYS A 23 3.44 -20.93 -15.24
N VAL A 24 3.58 -20.99 -16.57
CA VAL A 24 4.51 -21.87 -17.28
C VAL A 24 5.61 -21.00 -17.88
N PRO A 25 6.90 -21.43 -17.86
CA PRO A 25 7.41 -22.73 -17.40
C PRO A 25 7.73 -22.82 -15.90
N TYR A 26 7.67 -21.71 -15.18
CA TYR A 26 7.90 -21.64 -13.74
C TYR A 26 6.95 -20.62 -13.11
N PRO A 27 6.60 -20.78 -11.82
CA PRO A 27 5.80 -19.79 -11.09
C PRO A 27 6.49 -18.43 -11.04
N LEU A 28 5.70 -17.35 -11.08
CA LEU A 28 6.17 -15.98 -10.99
C LEU A 28 5.92 -15.42 -9.59
N GLU A 29 6.95 -14.90 -8.94
CA GLU A 29 6.79 -14.23 -7.64
C GLU A 29 6.21 -12.83 -7.84
N PHE A 30 5.29 -12.44 -6.95
CA PHE A 30 4.74 -11.10 -6.94
C PHE A 30 4.63 -10.56 -5.51
N LEU A 31 4.68 -9.23 -5.44
CA LEU A 31 4.43 -8.43 -4.26
C LEU A 31 3.54 -7.27 -4.68
N PHE A 32 2.39 -7.12 -4.05
CA PHE A 32 1.58 -5.90 -4.14
C PHE A 32 1.57 -5.22 -2.79
N ARG A 33 1.76 -3.91 -2.82
CA ARG A 33 1.63 -3.05 -1.65
C ARG A 33 0.65 -1.94 -1.95
N THR A 34 -0.31 -1.76 -1.07
CA THR A 34 -1.27 -0.65 -1.14
C THR A 34 -1.25 0.07 0.19
N ASP A 35 -1.23 1.39 0.13
CA ASP A 35 -1.44 2.25 1.30
C ASP A 35 -2.77 2.97 1.14
N VAL A 36 -3.61 2.91 2.17
CA VAL A 36 -4.94 3.53 2.22
C VAL A 36 -4.96 4.57 3.32
N ASP A 37 -5.25 5.82 2.96
CA ASP A 37 -5.55 6.91 3.88
C ASP A 37 -6.98 6.71 4.43
N LEU A 38 -7.13 6.62 5.76
CA LEU A 38 -8.40 6.29 6.41
C LEU A 38 -9.32 7.50 6.58
N GLU A 39 -8.82 8.70 6.36
CA GLU A 39 -9.52 9.96 6.56
C GLU A 39 -10.31 10.34 5.32
N ASN A 40 -9.80 10.01 4.14
CA ASN A 40 -10.44 10.30 2.85
C ASN A 40 -10.67 9.07 1.97
N GLY A 41 -10.15 7.89 2.36
CA GLY A 41 -10.27 6.65 1.58
C GLY A 41 -9.41 6.64 0.31
N HIS A 42 -8.49 7.59 0.15
CA HIS A 42 -7.53 7.61 -0.94
C HIS A 42 -6.60 6.40 -0.81
N PHE A 43 -6.40 5.68 -1.91
CA PHE A 43 -5.50 4.53 -1.93
C PHE A 43 -4.52 4.66 -3.09
N GLU A 44 -3.28 4.28 -2.84
CA GLU A 44 -2.23 4.24 -3.84
C GLU A 44 -1.68 2.81 -3.93
N LEU A 45 -1.74 2.23 -5.13
CA LEU A 45 -1.04 0.98 -5.42
C LEU A 45 0.42 1.30 -5.72
N LYS A 46 1.31 0.79 -4.88
CA LYS A 46 2.75 0.94 -5.09
C LYS A 46 3.22 -0.18 -6.01
N ASP A 47 3.78 0.21 -7.15
CA ASP A 47 4.44 -0.74 -8.04
C ASP A 47 5.66 -1.33 -7.32
N ALA A 48 5.77 -2.65 -7.34
CA ALA A 48 6.88 -3.39 -6.77
C ALA A 48 7.87 -3.68 -7.89
N GLY A 49 8.58 -2.62 -8.33
CA GLY A 49 9.70 -2.73 -9.25
C GLY A 49 10.86 -3.53 -8.67
#